data_AF-E0CZG6-F1
#
_entry.id   AF-E0CZG6-F1
#
_cell.length_a   1.000
_cell.length_b   1.000
_cell.length_c   1.000
_cell.angle_alpha   90.00
_cell.angle_beta   90.00
_cell.angle_gamma   90.00
#
_symmetry.space_group_name_H-M   'P 1'
#
loop_
_entity.id
_entity.type
_entity.pdbx_description
1 polymer ?
#
loop_
_entity_poly.entity_id
_entity_poly.type
_entity_poly.pdbx_seq_one_letter_code
_entity_poly.pdbx_strand_id
1 'polypeptide(L)'
;MKLYVFLVNTGTTLTFDTELTVQTVADLKHAIQSKYKIAIQHQVLVVNGGECMAADRRVCTYSAGTDTNPIFLFNKEMILCDRAPAIPKATFS
;
A
#
# COMPACT_ATOMS: atom_id res chain seq x y z
N MET A 1 -3.20 -17.50 -5.68
CA MET A 1 -2.28 -16.89 -4.70
C MET A 1 -2.59 -15.38 -4.67
N LYS A 2 -2.23 -14.62 -3.62
CA LYS A 2 -2.60 -13.18 -3.49
C LYS A 2 -1.36 -12.30 -3.35
N LEU A 3 -1.45 -11.07 -3.84
CA LEU A 3 -0.51 -9.98 -3.58
C LEU A 3 -0.99 -9.17 -2.37
N TYR A 4 -0.13 -8.97 -1.38
CA TYR A 4 -0.43 -8.29 -0.13
C TYR A 4 0.18 -6.88 -0.08
N VAL A 5 -0.66 -5.89 0.22
CA VAL A 5 -0.25 -4.49 0.42
C VAL A 5 -0.75 -4.02 1.78
N PHE A 6 0.13 -3.61 2.69
CA PHE A 6 -0.23 -3.15 4.02
C PHE A 6 -0.36 -1.62 4.05
N LEU A 7 -1.58 -1.12 4.24
CA LEU A 7 -1.87 0.30 4.43
C LEU A 7 -1.50 0.70 5.86
N VAL A 8 -0.35 1.36 6.00
CA VAL A 8 0.24 1.70 7.30
C VAL A 8 -0.65 2.67 8.08
N ASN A 9 -1.29 3.61 7.40
CA ASN A 9 -2.12 4.64 8.03
C ASN A 9 -3.29 4.09 8.86
N THR A 10 -3.82 2.91 8.49
CA THR A 10 -4.98 2.29 9.16
C THR A 10 -4.68 0.90 9.71
N GLY A 11 -3.45 0.40 9.55
CA GLY A 11 -3.08 -0.97 9.91
C GLY A 11 -3.85 -2.04 9.13
N THR A 12 -4.27 -1.75 7.90
CA THR A 12 -5.15 -2.65 7.11
C THR A 12 -4.39 -3.34 5.98
N THR A 13 -4.55 -4.66 5.86
CA THR A 13 -4.00 -5.43 4.73
C THR A 13 -4.95 -5.43 3.55
N LEU A 14 -4.52 -4.85 2.43
CA LEU A 14 -5.18 -4.89 1.14
C LEU A 14 -4.70 -6.13 0.37
N THR A 15 -5.60 -6.73 -0.41
CA THR A 15 -5.26 -7.91 -1.23
C THR A 15 -5.66 -7.70 -2.69
N PHE A 16 -4.77 -8.16 -3.56
CA PHE A 16 -4.92 -8.13 -5.01
C PHE A 16 -4.58 -9.49 -5.62
N ASP A 17 -4.98 -9.69 -6.87
CA ASP A 17 -4.63 -10.89 -7.63
C ASP A 17 -3.13 -10.90 -7.97
N THR A 18 -2.53 -12.09 -7.94
CA THR A 18 -1.09 -12.25 -8.21
C THR A 18 -0.67 -11.85 -9.63
N GLU A 19 -1.61 -11.68 -10.55
CA GLU A 19 -1.34 -11.19 -11.90
C GLU A 19 -0.73 -9.78 -11.88
N LEU A 20 -1.04 -8.95 -10.86
CA LEU A 20 -0.40 -7.64 -10.69
C LEU A 20 1.09 -7.72 -10.39
N THR A 21 1.62 -8.89 -9.98
CA THR A 21 3.06 -9.01 -9.68
C THR A 21 3.93 -8.89 -10.92
N VAL A 22 3.45 -9.31 -12.09
CA VAL A 22 4.20 -9.20 -13.36
C VAL A 22 3.99 -7.85 -14.06
N GLN A 23 3.05 -7.04 -13.55
CA GLN A 23 2.77 -5.70 -14.04
C GLN A 23 3.70 -4.67 -13.38
N THR A 24 3.65 -3.44 -13.89
CA THR A 24 4.46 -2.34 -13.34
C THR A 24 3.89 -1.85 -12.02
N VAL A 25 4.72 -1.17 -11.23
CA VAL A 25 4.28 -0.50 -10.00
C VAL A 25 3.24 0.59 -10.32
N ALA A 26 3.30 1.22 -11.50
CA ALA A 26 2.26 2.13 -11.96
C ALA A 26 0.89 1.43 -12.05
N ASP A 27 0.84 0.22 -12.62
CA ASP A 27 -0.40 -0.57 -12.71
C ASP A 27 -0.94 -0.92 -11.32
N LEU A 28 -0.06 -1.30 -10.38
CA LEU A 28 -0.45 -1.50 -8.97
C LEU A 28 -1.04 -0.22 -8.36
N LYS A 29 -0.44 0.95 -8.62
CA LYS A 29 -0.98 2.23 -8.13
C LYS A 29 -2.36 2.54 -8.71
N HIS A 30 -2.58 2.27 -9.99
CA HIS A 30 -3.89 2.38 -10.62
C HIS A 30 -4.91 1.41 -10.00
N ALA A 31 -4.51 0.16 -9.72
CA ALA A 31 -5.37 -0.82 -9.07
C ALA A 31 -5.78 -0.37 -7.65
N ILE A 32 -4.83 0.16 -6.87
CA ILE A 32 -5.10 0.74 -5.54
C ILE A 32 -6.08 1.92 -5.65
N GLN A 33 -5.87 2.84 -6.59
CA GLN A 33 -6.76 3.98 -6.79
C GLN A 33 -8.18 3.53 -7.16
N SER A 34 -8.30 2.60 -8.11
CA SER A 34 -9.60 2.11 -8.57
C SER A 34 -10.40 1.45 -7.45
N LYS A 35 -9.75 0.56 -6.69
CA LYS A 35 -10.39 -0.27 -5.65
C LYS A 35 -10.58 0.44 -4.31
N TYR A 36 -9.60 1.23 -3.87
CA TYR A 36 -9.55 1.82 -2.53
C TYR A 36 -9.63 3.35 -2.51
N LYS A 37 -9.76 3.98 -3.69
CA LYS A 37 -9.94 5.43 -3.85
C LYS A 37 -8.82 6.30 -3.28
N ILE A 38 -7.61 5.75 -3.17
CA ILE A 38 -6.41 6.51 -2.80
C ILE A 38 -5.81 7.07 -4.09
N ALA A 39 -5.79 8.40 -4.26
CA ALA A 39 -5.23 9.03 -5.46
C ALA A 39 -3.74 8.68 -5.63
N ILE A 40 -3.30 8.43 -6.87
CA ILE A 40 -1.92 7.97 -7.18
C ILE A 40 -0.85 8.87 -6.58
N GLN A 41 -1.05 10.19 -6.63
CA GLN A 41 -0.12 11.19 -6.08
C GLN A 41 0.04 11.10 -4.54
N HIS A 42 -0.96 10.52 -3.86
CA HIS A 42 -0.94 10.29 -2.42
C HIS A 42 -0.38 8.91 -2.06
N GLN A 43 -0.16 8.01 -3.02
CA GLN A 43 0.37 6.67 -2.77
C GLN A 43 1.90 6.65 -2.73
N VAL A 44 2.44 6.30 -1.58
CA VAL A 44 3.86 5.99 -1.41
C VAL A 44 3.98 4.49 -1.14
N LEU A 45 4.52 3.77 -2.12
CA LEU A 45 4.77 2.33 -2.04
C LEU A 45 6.23 2.10 -1.69
N VAL A 46 6.46 1.39 -0.58
CA VAL A 46 7.80 1.00 -0.14
C VAL A 46 7.85 -0.48 0.20
N VAL A 47 9.04 -1.04 0.18
CA VAL A 47 9.31 -2.41 0.62
C VAL A 47 10.04 -2.41 1.96
N ASN A 48 10.31 -3.60 2.51
CA ASN A 48 11.15 -3.74 3.69
C ASN A 48 12.47 -2.99 3.52
N GLY A 49 12.86 -2.22 4.54
CA GLY A 49 14.02 -1.30 4.46
C GLY A 49 13.68 0.12 3.97
N GLY A 50 12.42 0.39 3.61
CA GLY A 50 11.96 1.75 3.27
C GLY A 50 12.27 2.19 1.84
N GLU A 51 12.78 1.31 0.98
CA GLU A 51 13.04 1.61 -0.42
C GLU A 51 11.73 1.87 -1.17
N CYS A 52 11.65 3.00 -1.88
CA CYS A 52 10.51 3.34 -2.73
C CYS A 52 10.50 2.51 -4.00
N MET A 53 9.31 2.01 -4.35
CA MET A 53 9.12 1.27 -5.59
C MET A 53 9.04 2.23 -6.79
N ALA A 54 9.87 1.98 -7.81
CA ALA A 54 9.91 2.77 -9.03
C ALA A 54 8.74 2.40 -9.95
N ALA A 55 8.06 3.41 -10.51
CA ALA A 55 6.79 3.24 -11.21
C ALA A 55 6.87 2.32 -12.45
N ASP A 56 8.01 2.35 -13.15
CA ASP A 56 8.31 1.62 -14.38
C ASP A 56 8.79 0.18 -14.12
N ARG A 57 9.23 -0.13 -12.89
CA ARG A 57 9.66 -1.48 -12.53
C ARG A 57 8.46 -2.39 -12.29
N ARG A 58 8.66 -3.69 -12.56
CA ARG A 58 7.66 -4.70 -12.24
C ARG A 58 7.57 -4.91 -10.73
N VAL A 59 6.39 -5.22 -10.23
CA VAL A 59 6.19 -5.48 -8.79
C VAL A 59 7.06 -6.66 -8.33
N CYS A 60 7.17 -7.73 -9.12
CA CYS A 60 7.93 -8.93 -8.78
C CYS A 60 9.45 -8.75 -8.75
N THR A 61 10.01 -7.63 -9.26
CA THR A 61 11.45 -7.35 -9.06
C THR A 61 11.76 -6.97 -7.62
N TYR A 62 10.73 -6.66 -6.84
CA TYR A 62 10.81 -6.45 -5.42
C TYR A 62 10.42 -7.74 -4.71
N SER A 63 11.31 -8.27 -3.87
CA SER A 63 11.04 -9.44 -3.02
C SER A 63 10.07 -9.08 -1.88
N ALA A 64 8.85 -8.69 -2.22
CA ALA A 64 7.78 -8.24 -1.33
C ALA A 64 6.40 -8.63 -1.91
N GLY A 65 5.34 -8.37 -1.15
CA GLY A 65 3.97 -8.66 -1.56
C GLY A 65 3.42 -10.00 -1.05
N THR A 66 4.08 -10.63 -0.09
CA THR A 66 3.59 -11.82 0.62
C THR A 66 2.89 -11.42 1.92
N ASP A 67 2.23 -12.38 2.56
CA ASP A 67 1.56 -12.20 3.86
C ASP A 67 2.52 -11.79 4.99
N THR A 68 3.73 -12.34 4.97
CA THR A 68 4.82 -12.10 5.94
C THR A 68 5.74 -10.94 5.55
N ASN A 69 5.72 -10.53 4.28
CA ASN A 69 6.51 -9.43 3.76
C ASN A 69 5.69 -8.64 2.73
N PRO A 70 4.72 -7.83 3.20
CA PRO A 70 3.83 -7.08 2.31
C PRO A 70 4.55 -5.88 1.68
N ILE A 71 3.96 -5.33 0.62
CA ILE A 71 4.31 -3.99 0.17
C ILE A 71 3.67 -2.99 1.13
N PHE A 72 4.40 -2.01 1.63
CA PHE A 72 3.85 -0.99 2.52
C PHE A 72 3.32 0.19 1.69
N LEU A 73 2.09 0.59 1.98
CA LEU A 73 1.44 1.75 1.38
C LEU A 73 1.23 2.82 2.44
N PHE A 74 1.71 4.02 2.16
CA PHE A 74 1.36 5.24 2.88
C PHE A 74 0.48 6.12 2.01
N ASN A 75 -0.59 6.63 2.60
CA ASN A 75 -1.45 7.65 2.02
C ASN A 75 -1.01 9.03 2.53
N LYS A 76 -0.35 9.82 1.68
CA LYS A 76 0.10 11.18 2.01
C LYS A 76 -1.03 12.08 2.47
N GLU A 77 -2.23 11.93 1.91
CA GLU A 77 -3.38 12.74 2.29
C GLU A 77 -3.72 12.57 3.77
N MET A 78 -3.66 11.34 4.29
CA MET A 78 -3.92 11.06 5.70
C MET A 78 -2.80 11.55 6.64
N ILE A 79 -1.60 11.78 6.09
CA ILE A 79 -0.44 12.25 6.86
C ILE A 79 -0.39 13.78 6.88
N LEU A 80 -0.72 14.41 5.74
CA LEU A 80 -0.63 15.85 5.54
C LEU A 80 -1.94 16.58 5.90
N CYS A 81 -3.04 15.86 6.10
CA CYS A 81 -4.28 16.47 6.55
C CYS A 81 -4.15 16.93 8.00
N ASP A 82 -4.52 18.18 8.29
CA ASP A 82 -4.59 18.75 9.65
C ASP A 82 -5.68 18.11 10.54
N ARG A 83 -6.28 17.01 10.09
CA ARG A 83 -7.28 16.28 10.86
C ARG A 83 -6.57 15.45 11.92
N ALA A 84 -7.00 15.61 13.17
CA ALA A 84 -6.50 14.79 14.27
C ALA A 84 -6.58 13.29 13.92
N PRO A 85 -5.55 12.48 14.26
CA PRO A 85 -5.60 11.04 14.05
C PRO A 85 -6.87 10.47 14.66
N ALA A 86 -7.61 9.66 13.90
CA ALA A 86 -8.75 8.94 14.44
C ALA A 86 -8.23 7.82 15.34
N ILE A 87 -7.89 8.14 16.59
CA ILE A 87 -7.56 7.14 17.61
C ILE A 87 -8.86 6.35 17.85
N PRO A 88 -8.92 5.05 17.50
CA PRO A 88 -10.06 4.24 17.92
C PRO A 88 -10.12 4.34 19.43
N LYS A 89 -11.26 4.75 20.00
CA LYS A 89 -11.44 4.72 21.46
C LYS A 89 -11.15 3.29 21.89
N ALA A 90 -9.99 3.06 22.52
CA ALA A 90 -9.69 1.80 23.16
C ALA A 90 -10.66 1.67 24.33
N THR A 91 -11.82 1.07 24.09
CA THR A 91 -12.68 0.58 25.17
C THR A 91 -11.97 -0.65 25.72
N PHE A 92 -11.13 -0.43 26.72
CA PHE A 92 -10.75 -1.50 27.64
C PHE A 92 -12.01 -1.85 28.42
N SER A 93 -12.61 -3.00 28.09
CA SER A 93 -13.67 -3.65 28.87
C SER A 93 -13.08 -4.47 29.99
#